data_AF-A0A1H9Y8U5-F1
#
_entry.id   AF-A0A1H9Y8U5-F1
#
_cell.length_a   1.000
_cell.length_b   1.000
_cell.length_c   1.000
_cell.angle_alpha   90.00
_cell.angle_beta   90.00
_cell.angle_gamma   90.00
#
_symmetry.space_group_name_H-M   'P 1'
#
loop_
_entity.id
_entity.type
_entity.pdbx_description
1 polymer ?
#
loop_
_entity_poly.entity_id
_entity_poly.type
_entity_poly.pdbx_seq_one_letter_code
_entity_poly.pdbx_strand_id
1 'polypeptide(L)'
;MNILSTKEIATGLWLLVLLIFILLNKKIRNSFIHFIKMIFRRKIILLWLPFFLYIGIITFFISRFPFWKSTYLKDIIIWSITSGVIACLNSADKDADDDYIVKTLKENIKPVIIIGFIRSIFTFNIIIEILIVPVITILTIMPAYTKKRAPQQVKFWNNLLSIVGWWIICGTINVAIDEVGRLNYLDTLISFLIPFVFLIAIIPMMVFWLYVSKYELLFIRMAQYENNIAITKKIKNRIDVFNVCGLSCKRILRFMRGFTYLSCVCMTEKEFSEILNTYRNDSENDSWYMTNTAY
;
A
#
# COMPACT_ATOMS: atom_id res chain seq x y z
N MET A 1 8.04 1.95 -33.52
CA MET A 1 7.49 2.37 -32.20
C MET A 1 8.27 1.66 -31.11
N ASN A 2 9.14 2.37 -30.38
CA ASN A 2 9.76 1.82 -29.17
C ASN A 2 8.76 1.94 -28.04
N ILE A 3 8.11 0.83 -27.70
CA ILE A 3 7.14 0.75 -26.58
C ILE A 3 7.83 0.96 -25.23
N LEU A 4 9.11 0.59 -25.14
CA LEU A 4 9.92 0.67 -23.93
C LEU A 4 10.86 1.86 -23.97
N SER A 5 10.95 2.58 -22.85
CA SER A 5 11.91 3.68 -22.66
C SER A 5 13.32 3.14 -22.38
N THR A 6 14.37 3.95 -22.58
CA THR A 6 15.75 3.56 -22.25
C THR A 6 15.90 3.16 -20.77
N LYS A 7 15.17 3.83 -19.89
CA LYS A 7 15.02 3.51 -18.46
C LYS A 7 14.46 2.10 -18.21
N GLU A 8 13.36 1.78 -18.89
CA GLU A 8 12.70 0.48 -18.77
C GLU A 8 13.60 -0.65 -19.29
N ILE A 9 14.37 -0.39 -20.35
CA ILE A 9 15.36 -1.34 -20.88
C ILE A 9 16.50 -1.54 -19.88
N ALA A 10 17.07 -0.47 -19.33
CA ALA A 10 18.16 -0.54 -18.35
C ALA A 10 17.75 -1.26 -17.07
N THR A 11 16.57 -0.94 -16.53
CA THR A 11 16.03 -1.62 -15.34
C THR A 11 15.68 -3.08 -15.61
N GLY A 12 15.13 -3.40 -16.79
CA GLY A 12 14.89 -4.77 -17.24
C GLY A 12 16.18 -5.59 -17.35
N LEU A 13 17.25 -5.01 -17.90
CA LEU A 13 18.56 -5.65 -17.98
C LEU A 13 19.13 -5.98 -16.59
N TRP A 14 19.10 -5.02 -15.66
CA TRP A 14 19.58 -5.26 -14.29
C TRP A 14 18.71 -6.26 -13.52
N LEU A 15 17.40 -6.24 -13.71
CA LEU A 15 16.50 -7.26 -13.16
C LEU A 15 16.87 -8.66 -13.68
N LEU A 16 17.19 -8.78 -14.96
CA LEU A 16 17.62 -10.04 -15.57
C LEU A 16 18.95 -10.52 -14.97
N VAL A 17 19.95 -9.63 -14.84
CA VAL A 17 21.23 -9.93 -14.18
C VAL A 17 21.02 -10.39 -12.74
N LEU A 18 20.18 -9.70 -11.96
CA LEU A 18 19.83 -10.09 -10.60
C LEU A 18 19.13 -11.45 -10.55
N LEU A 19 18.22 -11.72 -11.48
CA LEU A 19 17.49 -12.99 -11.55
C LEU A 19 18.45 -14.14 -11.87
N ILE A 20 19.37 -13.97 -12.82
CA ILE A 20 20.44 -14.94 -13.10
C ILE A 20 21.27 -15.17 -11.84
N PHE A 21 21.71 -14.11 -11.15
CA PHE A 21 22.49 -14.22 -9.92
C PHE A 21 21.77 -15.01 -8.81
N ILE A 22 20.47 -14.77 -8.63
CA ILE A 22 19.61 -15.50 -7.69
C ILE A 22 19.55 -16.99 -8.06
N LEU A 23 19.43 -17.33 -9.35
CA LEU A 23 19.34 -18.70 -9.84
C LEU A 23 20.66 -19.47 -9.74
N LEU A 24 21.80 -18.79 -9.91
CA LEU A 24 23.14 -19.39 -9.82
C LEU A 24 23.49 -19.85 -8.39
N ASN A 25 23.06 -19.10 -7.38
CA ASN A 25 23.38 -19.45 -6.00
C ASN A 25 22.28 -20.34 -5.39
N LYS A 26 22.57 -21.63 -5.19
CA LYS A 26 21.63 -22.64 -4.66
C LYS A 26 20.95 -22.20 -3.34
N LYS A 27 21.68 -21.50 -2.46
CA LYS A 27 21.13 -21.01 -1.19
C LYS A 27 20.11 -19.88 -1.42
N ILE A 28 20.46 -18.92 -2.28
CA ILE A 28 19.59 -17.77 -2.60
C ILE A 28 18.37 -18.24 -3.40
N ARG A 29 18.56 -19.13 -4.38
CA ARG A 29 17.49 -19.75 -5.16
C ARG A 29 16.44 -20.42 -4.29
N ASN A 30 16.85 -21.23 -3.32
CA ASN A 30 15.89 -21.90 -2.43
C ASN A 30 15.10 -20.90 -1.58
N SER A 31 15.76 -19.88 -1.03
CA SER A 31 15.08 -18.80 -0.30
C SER A 31 14.11 -18.01 -1.19
N PHE A 32 14.51 -17.73 -2.43
CA PHE A 32 13.69 -17.01 -3.40
C PHE A 32 12.45 -17.82 -3.81
N ILE A 33 12.61 -19.12 -4.07
CA ILE A 33 11.47 -20.02 -4.34
C ILE A 33 10.53 -20.09 -3.13
N HIS A 34 11.07 -20.14 -1.91
CA HIS A 34 10.24 -20.11 -0.70
C HIS A 34 9.46 -18.79 -0.58
N PHE A 35 10.10 -17.66 -0.89
CA PHE A 35 9.47 -16.35 -0.93
C PHE A 35 8.34 -16.29 -1.98
N ILE A 36 8.57 -16.79 -3.20
CA ILE A 36 7.53 -16.90 -4.23
C ILE A 36 6.38 -17.78 -3.73
N LYS A 37 6.67 -18.95 -3.15
CA LYS A 37 5.63 -19.82 -2.59
C LYS A 37 4.84 -19.14 -1.47
N MET A 38 5.47 -18.25 -0.68
CA MET A 38 4.80 -17.49 0.37
C MET A 38 3.78 -16.53 -0.22
N ILE A 39 4.16 -15.81 -1.28
CA ILE A 39 3.29 -14.91 -2.05
C ILE A 39 2.02 -15.63 -2.55
N PHE A 40 2.15 -16.87 -3.02
CA PHE A 40 1.02 -17.66 -3.52
C PHE A 40 0.29 -18.48 -2.44
N ARG A 41 0.44 -18.14 -1.16
CA ARG A 41 -0.39 -18.76 -0.11
C ARG A 41 -1.81 -18.22 -0.17
N ARG A 42 -2.80 -19.08 0.14
CA ARG A 42 -4.24 -18.78 0.08
C ARG A 42 -4.62 -17.44 0.71
N LYS A 43 -4.05 -17.10 1.88
CA LYS A 43 -4.32 -15.82 2.55
C LYS A 43 -3.81 -14.60 1.77
N ILE A 44 -2.64 -14.68 1.14
CA ILE A 44 -2.06 -13.57 0.37
C ILE A 44 -2.75 -13.46 -0.99
N ILE A 45 -3.10 -14.58 -1.63
CA ILE A 45 -3.91 -14.58 -2.86
C ILE A 45 -5.26 -13.91 -2.62
N LEU A 46 -5.90 -14.18 -1.47
CA LEU A 46 -7.16 -13.55 -1.10
C LEU A 46 -7.03 -12.02 -0.97
N LEU A 47 -5.83 -11.50 -0.65
CA LEU A 47 -5.56 -10.06 -0.58
C LEU A 47 -5.31 -9.46 -1.97
N TRP A 48 -4.41 -10.06 -2.75
CA TRP A 48 -3.93 -9.47 -4.00
C TRP A 48 -4.87 -9.68 -5.19
N LEU A 49 -5.60 -10.79 -5.25
CA LEU A 49 -6.51 -11.07 -6.37
C LEU A 49 -7.65 -10.03 -6.46
N PRO A 50 -8.36 -9.69 -5.37
CA PRO A 50 -9.32 -8.58 -5.38
C PRO A 50 -8.67 -7.23 -5.69
N PHE A 51 -7.45 -6.98 -5.22
CA PHE A 51 -6.72 -5.75 -5.49
C PHE A 51 -6.42 -5.55 -6.99
N PHE A 52 -5.85 -6.57 -7.66
CA PHE A 52 -5.57 -6.49 -9.10
C PHE A 52 -6.85 -6.44 -9.93
N LEU A 53 -7.90 -7.15 -9.51
CA LEU A 53 -9.21 -7.09 -10.15
C LEU A 53 -9.80 -5.69 -10.04
N TYR A 54 -9.73 -5.07 -8.86
CA TYR A 54 -10.21 -3.70 -8.62
C TYR A 54 -9.46 -2.66 -9.47
N ILE A 55 -8.12 -2.73 -9.50
CA ILE A 55 -7.32 -1.88 -10.39
C ILE A 55 -7.69 -2.11 -11.85
N GLY A 56 -7.85 -3.37 -12.28
CA GLY A 56 -8.26 -3.70 -13.63
C GLY A 56 -9.62 -3.09 -14.02
N ILE A 57 -10.60 -3.11 -13.11
CA ILE A 57 -11.90 -2.46 -13.31
C ILE A 57 -11.73 -0.94 -13.45
N ILE A 58 -10.99 -0.29 -12.56
CA ILE A 58 -10.75 1.16 -12.64
C ILE A 58 -10.06 1.51 -13.96
N THR A 59 -9.02 0.79 -14.33
CA THR A 59 -8.30 0.99 -15.60
C THR A 59 -9.22 0.79 -16.79
N PHE A 60 -10.12 -0.21 -16.75
CA PHE A 60 -11.11 -0.42 -17.80
C PHE A 60 -12.06 0.78 -17.94
N PHE A 61 -12.55 1.36 -16.85
CA PHE A 61 -13.37 2.57 -16.91
C PHE A 61 -12.58 3.78 -17.44
N ILE A 62 -11.35 3.99 -16.97
CA ILE A 62 -10.47 5.08 -17.46
C ILE A 62 -10.16 4.91 -18.95
N SER A 63 -10.06 3.67 -19.44
CA SER A 63 -9.78 3.39 -20.86
C SER A 63 -10.87 3.85 -21.83
N ARG A 64 -12.06 4.17 -21.33
CA ARG A 64 -13.18 4.68 -22.15
C ARG A 64 -13.12 6.18 -22.39
N PHE A 65 -12.24 6.90 -21.69
CA PHE A 65 -12.09 8.34 -21.88
C PHE A 65 -11.26 8.66 -23.14
N PRO A 66 -11.54 9.79 -23.81
CA PRO A 66 -10.93 10.14 -25.09
C PRO A 66 -9.42 10.43 -25.00
N PHE A 67 -8.91 10.72 -23.81
CA PHE A 67 -7.48 10.97 -23.59
C PHE A 67 -6.65 9.69 -23.40
N TRP A 68 -7.28 8.51 -23.30
CA TRP A 68 -6.59 7.25 -23.00
C TRP A 68 -5.62 6.80 -24.10
N LYS A 69 -4.42 6.39 -23.69
CA LYS A 69 -3.40 5.77 -24.55
C LYS A 69 -2.89 4.49 -23.90
N SER A 70 -2.58 3.47 -24.71
CA SER A 70 -2.01 2.20 -24.22
C SER A 70 -0.68 2.38 -23.46
N THR A 71 0.03 3.49 -23.72
CA THR A 71 1.24 3.88 -23.02
C THR A 71 1.04 4.11 -21.51
N TYR A 72 -0.18 4.40 -21.05
CA TYR A 72 -0.48 4.62 -19.63
C TYR A 72 -0.60 3.32 -18.84
N LEU A 73 -0.89 2.21 -19.52
CA LEU A 73 -1.10 0.92 -18.89
C LEU A 73 0.16 0.44 -18.16
N LYS A 74 1.34 0.67 -18.74
CA LYS A 74 2.62 0.38 -18.09
C LYS A 74 2.87 1.24 -16.84
N ASP A 75 2.42 2.49 -16.84
CA ASP A 75 2.57 3.39 -15.69
C ASP A 75 1.70 2.91 -14.53
N ILE A 76 0.47 2.49 -14.82
CA ILE A 76 -0.46 1.90 -13.85
C ILE A 76 0.08 0.58 -13.29
N ILE A 77 0.58 -0.32 -14.14
CA ILE A 77 1.14 -1.60 -13.67
C ILE A 77 2.30 -1.35 -12.71
N ILE A 78 3.26 -0.50 -13.10
CA ILE A 78 4.41 -0.21 -12.26
C ILE A 78 3.96 0.40 -10.92
N TRP A 79 3.08 1.41 -10.96
CA TRP A 79 2.55 2.03 -9.74
C TRP A 79 1.81 1.03 -8.85
N SER A 80 1.01 0.13 -9.45
CA SER A 80 0.24 -0.85 -8.70
C SER A 80 1.14 -1.79 -7.92
N ILE A 81 2.25 -2.26 -8.51
CA ILE A 81 3.19 -3.18 -7.88
C ILE A 81 4.04 -2.46 -6.83
N THR A 82 4.51 -1.25 -7.13
CA THR A 82 5.44 -0.52 -6.23
C THR A 82 4.74 0.13 -5.06
N SER A 83 3.57 0.74 -5.27
CA SER A 83 2.91 1.60 -4.28
C SER A 83 1.55 1.05 -3.90
N GLY A 84 0.74 0.63 -4.87
CA GLY A 84 -0.63 0.14 -4.63
C GLY A 84 -0.66 -1.10 -3.72
N VAL A 85 0.19 -2.10 -3.98
CA VAL A 85 0.27 -3.33 -3.17
C VAL A 85 0.69 -3.01 -1.74
N ILE A 86 1.68 -2.15 -1.54
CA ILE A 86 2.18 -1.78 -0.21
C ILE A 86 1.11 -1.04 0.59
N ALA A 87 0.43 -0.07 -0.04
CA ALA A 87 -0.66 0.66 0.60
C ALA A 87 -1.79 -0.28 1.05
N CYS A 88 -2.18 -1.24 0.20
CA CYS A 88 -3.21 -2.22 0.52
C CYS A 88 -2.76 -3.20 1.63
N LEU A 89 -1.53 -3.71 1.57
CA LEU A 89 -0.97 -4.60 2.60
C LEU A 89 -0.96 -3.94 3.97
N ASN A 90 -0.48 -2.70 4.05
CA ASN A 90 -0.37 -2.02 5.33
C ASN A 90 -1.75 -1.64 5.89
N SER A 91 -2.75 -1.37 5.05
CA SER A 91 -4.13 -1.16 5.54
C SER A 91 -4.76 -2.41 6.14
N ALA A 92 -4.31 -3.60 5.73
CA ALA A 92 -4.77 -4.86 6.31
C ALA A 92 -4.05 -5.21 7.63
N ASP A 93 -3.07 -4.42 8.06
CA ASP A 93 -2.35 -4.64 9.31
C ASP A 93 -3.26 -4.42 10.53
N LYS A 94 -3.02 -5.18 11.59
CA LYS A 94 -3.83 -5.16 12.82
C LYS A 94 -3.72 -3.84 13.57
N ASP A 95 -2.64 -3.09 13.36
CA ASP A 95 -2.39 -1.83 14.04
C ASP A 95 -2.90 -0.61 13.25
N ALA A 96 -3.38 -0.80 12.01
CA ALA A 96 -3.93 0.30 11.22
C ALA A 96 -5.25 0.83 11.83
N ASP A 97 -5.44 2.14 11.87
CA ASP A 97 -6.63 2.82 12.39
C ASP A 97 -7.28 3.73 11.33
N ASP A 98 -8.34 4.45 11.68
CA ASP A 98 -9.01 5.36 10.73
C ASP A 98 -8.05 6.48 10.25
N ASP A 99 -7.15 6.93 11.13
CA ASP A 99 -6.15 7.96 10.83
C ASP A 99 -5.02 7.43 9.92
N TYR A 100 -4.79 6.12 9.91
CA TYR A 100 -3.79 5.45 9.08
C TYR A 100 -3.96 5.76 7.59
N ILE A 101 -5.20 5.78 7.08
CA ILE A 101 -5.46 6.04 5.65
C ILE A 101 -5.02 7.45 5.28
N VAL A 102 -5.41 8.44 6.08
CA VAL A 102 -5.05 9.85 5.87
C VAL A 102 -3.53 10.04 5.99
N LYS A 103 -2.91 9.41 6.99
CA LYS A 103 -1.45 9.43 7.17
C LYS A 103 -0.73 8.82 5.98
N THR A 104 -1.18 7.65 5.53
CA THR A 104 -0.60 6.93 4.40
C THR A 104 -0.70 7.73 3.12
N LEU A 105 -1.84 8.39 2.86
CA LEU A 105 -1.98 9.30 1.71
C LEU A 105 -0.97 10.44 1.79
N LYS A 106 -0.88 11.14 2.92
CA LYS A 106 0.08 12.26 3.11
C LYS A 106 1.53 11.82 2.93
N GLU A 107 1.89 10.65 3.46
CA GLU A 107 3.25 10.10 3.38
C GLU A 107 3.60 9.57 1.99
N ASN A 108 2.63 9.06 1.23
CA ASN A 108 2.86 8.56 -0.12
C ASN A 108 2.81 9.66 -1.18
N ILE A 109 2.09 10.77 -0.97
CA ILE A 109 2.03 11.89 -1.93
C ILE A 109 3.42 12.45 -2.24
N LYS A 110 4.25 12.74 -1.22
CA LYS A 110 5.60 13.32 -1.43
C LYS A 110 6.52 12.45 -2.31
N PRO A 111 6.76 11.16 -2.00
CA PRO A 111 7.59 10.31 -2.85
C PRO A 111 6.93 10.03 -4.20
N VAL A 112 5.60 9.93 -4.28
CA VAL A 112 4.89 9.78 -5.57
C VAL A 112 5.10 10.99 -6.47
N ILE A 113 5.05 12.22 -5.93
CA ILE A 113 5.40 13.45 -6.67
C ILE A 113 6.83 13.36 -7.18
N ILE A 114 7.81 13.08 -6.31
CA ILE A 114 9.23 13.09 -6.68
C ILE A 114 9.54 11.99 -7.70
N ILE A 115 9.08 10.76 -7.48
CA ILE A 115 9.32 9.61 -8.36
C ILE A 115 8.56 9.77 -9.68
N GLY A 116 7.29 10.20 -9.62
CA GLY A 116 6.47 10.48 -10.80
C GLY A 116 7.07 11.57 -11.67
N PHE A 117 7.60 12.63 -11.06
CA PHE A 117 8.29 13.72 -11.74
C PHE A 117 9.60 13.24 -12.41
N ILE A 118 10.47 12.53 -11.67
CA ILE A 118 11.74 11.99 -12.23
C ILE A 118 11.48 11.00 -13.38
N ARG A 119 10.41 10.20 -13.29
CA ARG A 119 10.04 9.22 -14.31
C ARG A 119 9.42 9.89 -15.54
N SER A 120 8.56 10.88 -15.33
CA SER A 120 7.75 11.46 -16.38
C SER A 120 8.53 12.37 -17.32
N ILE A 121 9.59 13.03 -16.83
CA ILE A 121 10.10 14.19 -17.56
C ILE A 121 11.29 13.83 -18.45
N PHE A 122 12.13 12.82 -18.14
CA PHE A 122 13.32 12.54 -18.98
C PHE A 122 13.64 11.08 -19.14
N THR A 123 14.22 10.73 -20.27
CA THR A 123 14.96 9.49 -20.49
C THR A 123 16.40 9.87 -20.79
N PHE A 124 17.35 9.46 -19.95
CA PHE A 124 18.76 9.66 -20.30
C PHE A 124 19.16 8.71 -21.43
N ASN A 125 20.34 8.95 -22.00
CA ASN A 125 20.96 7.99 -22.91
C ASN A 125 21.08 6.62 -22.20
N ILE A 126 20.83 5.54 -22.94
CA ILE A 126 20.81 4.16 -22.43
C ILE A 126 22.06 3.80 -21.64
N ILE A 127 23.24 4.31 -22.02
CA ILE A 127 24.50 4.08 -21.31
C ILE A 127 24.46 4.66 -19.89
N ILE A 128 23.95 5.88 -19.76
CA ILE A 128 23.82 6.57 -18.45
C ILE A 128 22.80 5.84 -17.59
N GLU A 129 21.67 5.41 -18.16
CA GLU A 129 20.63 4.67 -17.43
C GLU A 129 21.13 3.32 -16.90
N ILE A 130 21.93 2.59 -17.70
CA ILE A 130 22.52 1.32 -17.26
C ILE A 130 23.51 1.55 -16.10
N LEU A 131 24.25 2.66 -16.10
CA LEU A 131 25.25 2.97 -15.08
C LEU A 131 24.61 3.52 -13.79
N ILE A 132 23.52 4.28 -13.89
CA ILE A 132 22.91 4.93 -12.73
C ILE A 132 22.21 3.95 -11.78
N VAL A 133 21.59 2.89 -12.31
CA VAL A 133 20.89 1.85 -11.53
C VAL A 133 21.82 1.15 -10.50
N PRO A 134 22.99 0.59 -10.87
CA PRO A 134 23.90 -0.04 -9.93
C PRO A 134 24.51 0.97 -8.95
N VAL A 135 24.78 2.20 -9.39
CA VAL A 135 25.32 3.26 -8.52
C VAL A 135 24.31 3.61 -7.43
N ILE A 136 23.05 3.87 -7.78
CA ILE A 136 22.00 4.19 -6.80
C ILE A 136 21.74 3.00 -5.86
N THR A 137 21.71 1.77 -6.37
CA THR A 137 21.49 0.59 -5.51
C THR A 137 22.62 0.38 -4.50
N ILE A 138 23.88 0.56 -4.90
CA ILE A 138 25.01 0.53 -3.96
C ILE A 138 24.89 1.65 -2.93
N LEU A 139 24.62 2.88 -3.37
CA LEU A 139 24.51 4.05 -2.48
C LEU A 139 23.35 3.95 -1.48
N THR A 140 22.28 3.23 -1.82
CA THR A 140 21.13 3.02 -0.92
C THR A 140 21.35 1.86 0.06
N ILE A 141 22.06 0.80 -0.35
CA ILE A 141 22.34 -0.37 0.51
C ILE A 141 23.49 -0.09 1.49
N MET A 142 24.52 0.65 1.07
CA MET A 142 25.72 0.90 1.88
C MET A 142 25.46 1.57 3.24
N PRO A 143 24.59 2.60 3.38
CA PRO A 143 24.23 3.15 4.68
C PRO A 143 23.66 2.09 5.63
N ALA A 144 22.82 1.18 5.13
CA ALA A 144 22.20 0.13 5.93
C ALA A 144 23.22 -0.94 6.37
N TYR A 145 24.15 -1.30 5.48
CA TYR A 145 25.23 -2.24 5.79
C TYR A 145 26.23 -1.66 6.81
N THR A 146 26.63 -0.40 6.61
CA THR A 146 27.61 0.27 7.49
C THR A 146 27.04 0.64 8.85
N LYS A 147 25.71 0.81 9.00
CA LYS A 147 25.05 1.11 10.29
C LYS A 147 25.44 0.14 11.41
N LYS A 148 25.65 -1.15 11.10
CA LYS A 148 26.02 -2.18 12.09
C LYS A 148 27.52 -2.25 12.38
N ARG A 149 28.38 -1.80 11.46
CA ARG A 149 29.83 -2.07 11.48
C ARG A 149 30.69 -0.82 11.66
N ALA A 150 30.25 0.30 11.10
CA ALA A 150 30.92 1.59 11.12
C ALA A 150 29.86 2.71 11.06
N PRO A 151 29.16 3.00 12.17
CA PRO A 151 28.04 3.95 12.19
C PRO A 151 28.44 5.37 11.75
N GLN A 152 29.71 5.75 11.92
CA GLN A 152 30.24 7.05 11.48
C GLN A 152 30.26 7.20 9.94
N GLN A 153 30.38 6.10 9.20
CA GLN A 153 30.36 6.09 7.73
C GLN A 153 28.94 6.24 7.15
N VAL A 154 27.90 6.05 7.96
CA VAL A 154 26.50 6.22 7.51
C VAL A 154 26.26 7.65 7.03
N LYS A 155 26.83 8.65 7.74
CA LYS A 155 26.73 10.06 7.33
C LYS A 155 27.39 10.32 5.98
N PHE A 156 28.53 9.69 5.71
CA PHE A 156 29.23 9.80 4.43
C PHE A 156 28.37 9.27 3.28
N TRP A 157 27.86 8.05 3.40
CA TRP A 157 27.02 7.45 2.36
C TRP A 157 25.72 8.21 2.15
N ASN A 158 25.08 8.72 3.23
CA ASN A 158 23.89 9.56 3.10
C ASN A 158 24.19 10.91 2.42
N ASN A 159 25.32 11.54 2.73
CA ASN A 159 25.73 12.78 2.05
C ASN A 159 26.02 12.53 0.58
N LEU A 160 26.71 11.42 0.25
CA LEU A 160 26.99 11.03 -1.13
C LEU A 160 25.70 10.74 -1.90
N LEU A 161 24.74 10.04 -1.28
CA LEU A 161 23.40 9.81 -1.85
C LEU A 161 22.67 11.14 -2.12
N SER A 162 22.78 12.11 -1.21
CA SER A 162 22.21 13.44 -1.39
C SER A 162 22.85 14.19 -2.57
N ILE A 163 24.18 14.15 -2.70
CA ILE A 163 24.90 14.77 -3.83
C ILE A 163 24.47 14.16 -5.17
N VAL A 164 24.37 12.83 -5.24
CA VAL A 164 23.89 12.14 -6.45
C VAL A 164 22.44 12.49 -6.74
N GLY A 165 21.59 12.61 -5.71
CA GLY A 165 20.22 13.08 -5.85
C GLY A 165 20.15 14.49 -6.46
N TRP A 166 20.98 15.42 -5.97
CA TRP A 166 21.10 16.77 -6.53
C TRP A 166 21.60 16.76 -7.97
N TRP A 167 22.61 15.95 -8.28
CA TRP A 167 23.11 15.82 -9.66
C TRP A 167 22.04 15.33 -10.64
N ILE A 168 21.21 14.36 -10.23
CA ILE A 168 20.07 13.89 -11.02
C ILE A 168 19.05 15.00 -11.24
N ILE A 169 18.75 15.80 -10.21
CA ILE A 169 17.82 16.94 -10.32
C ILE A 169 18.37 18.01 -11.29
N CYS A 170 19.65 18.37 -11.19
CA CYS A 170 20.27 19.33 -12.12
C CYS A 170 20.31 18.79 -13.56
N GLY A 171 20.66 17.52 -13.76
CA GLY A 171 20.62 16.88 -15.07
C GLY A 171 19.22 16.84 -15.67
N THR A 172 18.22 16.59 -14.83
CA THR A 172 16.78 16.66 -15.17
C THR A 172 16.42 18.07 -15.67
N ILE A 173 16.84 19.13 -14.99
CA ILE A 173 16.55 20.52 -15.41
C ILE A 173 17.21 20.87 -16.75
N ASN A 174 18.46 20.42 -16.98
CA ASN A 174 19.15 20.70 -18.24
C ASN A 174 18.45 20.06 -19.44
N VAL A 175 18.08 18.78 -19.32
CA VAL A 175 17.32 18.10 -20.37
C VAL A 175 15.92 18.71 -20.51
N ALA A 176 15.34 19.26 -19.42
CA ALA A 176 14.07 19.98 -19.48
C ALA A 176 14.13 21.16 -20.44
N ILE A 177 15.15 21.99 -20.29
CA ILE A 177 15.32 23.20 -21.09
C ILE A 177 15.50 22.84 -22.57
N ASP A 178 16.25 21.77 -22.88
CA ASP A 178 16.50 21.32 -24.25
C ASP A 178 15.27 20.66 -24.92
N GLU A 179 14.37 20.06 -24.13
CA GLU A 179 13.26 19.24 -24.63
C GLU A 179 11.87 19.92 -24.52
N VAL A 180 11.80 21.12 -23.93
CA VAL A 180 10.59 21.98 -23.84
C VAL A 180 9.92 22.20 -25.21
N GLY A 181 10.67 22.14 -26.31
CA GLY A 181 10.14 22.33 -27.67
C GLY A 181 9.57 21.08 -28.38
N ARG A 182 9.78 19.86 -27.85
CA ARG A 182 9.36 18.59 -28.50
C ARG A 182 8.41 17.72 -27.69
N LEU A 183 8.21 18.02 -26.40
CA LEU A 183 7.36 17.22 -25.54
C LEU A 183 5.88 17.49 -25.79
N ASN A 184 5.13 16.42 -25.97
CA ASN A 184 3.67 16.46 -26.01
C ASN A 184 3.18 16.68 -24.56
N TYR A 185 3.09 17.94 -24.14
CA TYR A 185 2.84 18.37 -22.75
C TYR A 185 1.67 17.62 -22.07
N LEU A 186 0.63 17.27 -22.84
CA LEU A 186 -0.52 16.51 -22.36
C LEU A 186 -0.16 15.08 -21.93
N ASP A 187 0.68 14.37 -22.68
CA ASP A 187 1.02 12.97 -22.38
C ASP A 187 1.92 12.86 -21.14
N THR A 188 2.85 13.80 -21.00
CA THR A 188 3.70 13.95 -19.80
C THR A 188 2.85 14.27 -18.58
N LEU A 189 1.92 15.22 -18.70
CA LEU A 189 1.04 15.62 -17.61
C LEU A 189 0.12 14.47 -17.19
N ILE A 190 -0.47 13.73 -18.14
CA ILE A 190 -1.31 12.57 -17.82
C ILE A 190 -0.47 11.48 -17.14
N SER A 191 0.71 11.16 -17.67
CA SER A 191 1.59 10.14 -17.08
C SER A 191 2.03 10.49 -15.66
N PHE A 192 2.27 11.78 -15.40
CA PHE A 192 2.55 12.31 -14.07
C PHE A 192 1.34 12.22 -13.13
N LEU A 193 0.12 12.43 -13.62
CA LEU A 193 -1.10 12.39 -12.81
C LEU A 193 -1.60 10.98 -12.49
N ILE A 194 -1.26 9.96 -13.30
CA ILE A 194 -1.68 8.56 -13.09
C ILE A 194 -1.45 8.08 -11.65
N PRO A 195 -0.23 8.19 -11.07
CA PRO A 195 0.00 7.80 -9.69
C PRO A 195 -0.93 8.44 -8.66
N PHE A 196 -1.34 9.69 -8.86
CA PHE A 196 -2.23 10.41 -7.93
C PHE A 196 -3.68 9.96 -8.08
N VAL A 197 -4.15 9.83 -9.33
CA VAL A 197 -5.50 9.36 -9.61
C VAL A 197 -5.68 7.97 -9.02
N PHE A 198 -4.72 7.08 -9.21
CA PHE A 198 -4.78 5.73 -8.66
C PHE A 198 -4.56 5.68 -7.13
N LEU A 199 -3.78 6.60 -6.56
CA LEU A 199 -3.66 6.75 -5.10
C LEU A 199 -4.98 7.19 -4.44
N ILE A 200 -5.79 8.01 -5.12
CA ILE A 200 -7.12 8.37 -4.62
C ILE A 200 -8.09 7.21 -4.90
N ALA A 201 -8.02 6.60 -6.08
CA ALA A 201 -8.92 5.52 -6.47
C ALA A 201 -8.75 4.26 -5.62
N ILE A 202 -7.60 4.01 -5.00
CA ILE A 202 -7.39 2.86 -4.10
C ILE A 202 -8.00 3.07 -2.70
N ILE A 203 -8.37 4.30 -2.32
CA ILE A 203 -8.88 4.61 -0.96
C ILE A 203 -10.06 3.71 -0.57
N PRO A 204 -11.11 3.53 -1.40
CA PRO A 204 -12.22 2.65 -1.05
C PRO A 204 -11.78 1.21 -0.75
N MET A 205 -10.77 0.73 -1.47
CA MET A 205 -10.21 -0.61 -1.28
C MET A 205 -9.38 -0.70 0.01
N MET A 206 -8.61 0.34 0.35
CA MET A 206 -7.91 0.40 1.64
C MET A 206 -8.87 0.40 2.82
N VAL A 207 -9.95 1.20 2.72
CA VAL A 207 -11.02 1.25 3.72
C VAL A 207 -11.67 -0.13 3.90
N PHE A 208 -11.98 -0.81 2.79
CA PHE A 208 -12.54 -2.16 2.82
C PHE A 208 -11.64 -3.14 3.58
N TRP A 209 -10.34 -3.19 3.25
CA TRP A 209 -9.40 -4.10 3.91
C TRP A 209 -9.15 -3.78 5.38
N LEU A 210 -9.09 -2.48 5.72
CA LEU A 210 -8.99 -2.02 7.10
C LEU A 210 -10.13 -2.61 7.94
N TYR A 211 -11.37 -2.45 7.51
CA TYR A 211 -12.53 -2.98 8.24
C TYR A 211 -12.56 -4.50 8.27
N VAL A 212 -12.29 -5.16 7.14
CA VAL A 212 -12.24 -6.64 7.08
C VAL A 212 -11.24 -7.18 8.09
N SER A 213 -10.03 -6.58 8.19
CA SER A 213 -9.01 -7.00 9.14
C SER A 213 -9.45 -6.83 10.60
N LYS A 214 -10.11 -5.71 10.94
CA LYS A 214 -10.61 -5.47 12.30
C LYS A 214 -11.75 -6.41 12.69
N TYR A 215 -12.69 -6.66 11.78
CA TYR A 215 -13.76 -7.62 12.00
C TYR A 215 -13.23 -9.05 12.07
N GLU A 216 -12.26 -9.44 11.24
CA GLU A 216 -11.61 -10.76 11.35
C GLU A 216 -10.96 -10.93 12.73
N LEU A 217 -10.23 -9.92 13.22
CA LEU A 217 -9.62 -9.96 14.55
C LEU A 217 -10.67 -10.12 15.67
N LEU A 218 -11.76 -9.36 15.60
CA LEU A 218 -12.84 -9.42 16.57
C LEU A 218 -13.58 -10.78 16.52
N PHE A 219 -13.88 -11.28 15.33
CA PHE A 219 -14.56 -12.56 15.13
C PHE A 219 -13.69 -13.76 15.53
N ILE A 220 -12.37 -13.70 15.33
CA ILE A 220 -11.45 -14.71 15.85
C ILE A 220 -11.49 -14.74 17.37
N ARG A 221 -11.46 -13.57 18.03
CA ARG A 221 -11.54 -13.49 19.50
C ARG A 221 -12.87 -14.04 20.01
N MET A 222 -14.00 -13.67 19.41
CA MET A 222 -15.30 -14.22 19.80
C MET A 222 -15.36 -15.73 19.57
N ALA A 223 -14.86 -16.23 18.44
CA ALA A 223 -14.88 -17.66 18.12
C ALA A 223 -14.16 -18.54 19.16
N GLN A 224 -13.17 -18.01 19.88
CA GLN A 224 -12.49 -18.73 20.97
C GLN A 224 -13.44 -19.08 22.14
N TYR A 225 -14.49 -18.29 22.33
CA TYR A 225 -15.46 -18.45 23.43
C TYR A 225 -16.76 -19.14 22.98
N GLU A 226 -17.01 -19.26 21.67
CA GLU A 226 -18.25 -19.81 21.11
C GLU A 226 -18.15 -21.32 20.76
N ASN A 227 -17.33 -22.11 21.47
CA ASN A 227 -17.05 -23.50 21.10
C ASN A 227 -18.31 -24.39 21.02
N ASN A 228 -19.31 -24.17 21.88
CA ASN A 228 -20.54 -24.98 21.96
C ASN A 228 -21.81 -24.30 21.42
N ILE A 229 -21.68 -23.20 20.68
CA ILE A 229 -22.83 -22.43 20.16
C ILE A 229 -23.21 -22.89 18.74
N ALA A 230 -24.51 -23.03 18.48
CA ALA A 230 -25.05 -23.36 17.15
C ALA A 230 -24.61 -22.34 16.08
N ILE A 231 -24.34 -22.82 14.85
CA ILE A 231 -23.83 -21.99 13.74
C ILE A 231 -24.77 -20.81 13.42
N THR A 232 -26.09 -21.03 13.48
CA THR A 232 -27.11 -19.99 13.24
C THR A 232 -27.00 -18.84 14.25
N LYS A 233 -26.77 -19.17 15.53
CA LYS A 233 -26.57 -18.18 16.61
C LYS A 233 -25.24 -17.43 16.46
N LYS A 234 -24.17 -18.11 16.03
CA LYS A 234 -22.88 -17.45 15.70
C LYS A 234 -23.04 -16.40 14.59
N ILE A 235 -23.78 -16.74 13.53
CA ILE A 235 -24.04 -15.81 12.41
C ILE A 235 -24.85 -14.61 12.90
N LYS A 236 -25.91 -14.84 13.69
CA LYS A 236 -26.74 -13.78 14.28
C LYS A 236 -25.91 -12.82 15.14
N ASN A 237 -25.12 -13.35 16.07
CA ASN A 237 -24.24 -12.54 16.92
C ASN A 237 -23.29 -11.65 16.10
N ARG A 238 -22.72 -12.18 15.01
CA ARG A 238 -21.81 -11.41 14.14
C ARG A 238 -22.52 -10.29 13.38
N ILE A 239 -23.74 -10.54 12.90
CA ILE A 239 -24.57 -9.53 12.24
C ILE A 239 -24.93 -8.44 13.25
N ASP A 240 -25.31 -8.80 14.47
CA ASP A 240 -25.66 -7.85 15.51
C ASP A 240 -24.47 -6.97 15.91
N VAL A 241 -23.28 -7.56 16.07
CA VAL A 241 -22.04 -6.81 16.31
C VAL A 241 -21.72 -5.87 15.15
N PHE A 242 -21.88 -6.32 13.91
CA PHE A 242 -21.67 -5.48 12.73
C PHE A 242 -22.64 -4.29 12.70
N ASN A 243 -23.92 -4.51 13.03
CA ASN A 243 -24.94 -3.47 13.07
C ASN A 243 -24.69 -2.43 14.17
N VAL A 244 -24.10 -2.84 15.29
CA VAL A 244 -23.81 -1.96 16.43
C VAL A 244 -22.48 -1.21 16.24
N CYS A 245 -21.44 -1.89 15.75
CA CYS A 245 -20.11 -1.28 15.58
C CYS A 245 -20.02 -0.43 14.30
N GLY A 246 -20.71 -0.84 13.23
CA GLY A 246 -20.70 -0.15 11.93
C GLY A 246 -19.31 -0.04 11.30
N LEU A 247 -19.06 1.06 10.59
CA LEU A 247 -17.80 1.36 9.93
C LEU A 247 -16.98 2.37 10.76
N SER A 248 -16.58 1.98 11.97
CA SER A 248 -15.70 2.81 12.82
C SER A 248 -14.67 1.96 13.54
N CYS A 249 -13.38 2.18 13.28
CA CYS A 249 -12.32 1.44 13.97
C CYS A 249 -12.39 1.67 15.48
N LYS A 250 -12.72 2.89 15.91
CA LYS A 250 -12.89 3.24 17.34
C LYS A 250 -13.97 2.39 18.00
N ARG A 251 -15.14 2.24 17.37
CA ARG A 251 -16.25 1.42 17.90
C ARG A 251 -15.85 -0.06 17.95
N ILE A 252 -15.27 -0.59 16.88
CA ILE A 252 -14.83 -2.00 16.82
C ILE A 252 -13.80 -2.30 17.91
N LEU A 253 -12.81 -1.43 18.12
CA LEU A 253 -11.79 -1.60 19.14
C LEU A 253 -12.34 -1.46 20.56
N ARG A 254 -13.28 -0.53 20.78
CA ARG A 254 -13.96 -0.36 22.07
C ARG A 254 -14.79 -1.59 22.42
N PHE A 255 -15.60 -2.08 21.48
CA PHE A 255 -16.34 -3.33 21.65
C PHE A 255 -15.38 -4.49 21.95
N MET A 256 -14.27 -4.62 21.23
CA MET A 256 -13.28 -5.67 21.48
C MET A 256 -12.65 -5.62 22.88
N ARG A 257 -12.41 -4.41 23.42
CA ARG A 257 -11.90 -4.21 24.80
C ARG A 257 -12.97 -4.48 25.85
N GLY A 258 -14.22 -4.06 25.63
CA GLY A 258 -15.34 -4.36 26.53
C GLY A 258 -15.70 -5.84 26.54
N PHE A 259 -15.68 -6.48 25.37
CA PHE A 259 -16.02 -7.90 25.20
C PHE A 259 -15.01 -8.83 25.88
N THR A 260 -13.72 -8.46 25.94
CA THR A 260 -12.71 -9.27 26.65
C THR A 260 -12.95 -9.33 28.16
N TYR A 261 -13.59 -8.32 28.75
CA TYR A 261 -14.05 -8.35 30.15
C TYR A 261 -15.33 -9.20 30.32
N LEU A 262 -16.25 -9.10 29.37
CA LEU A 262 -17.56 -9.77 29.39
C LEU A 262 -17.48 -11.27 29.09
N SER A 263 -16.50 -11.72 28.30
CA SER A 263 -16.29 -13.13 27.94
C SER A 263 -15.87 -14.05 29.09
N CYS A 264 -15.61 -13.53 30.30
CA CYS A 264 -15.38 -14.37 31.49
C CYS A 264 -16.64 -15.09 31.99
N VAL A 265 -17.83 -14.74 31.50
CA VAL A 265 -19.09 -15.34 31.94
C VAL A 265 -19.89 -15.79 30.72
N CYS A 266 -20.16 -17.09 30.60
CA CYS A 266 -20.90 -17.66 29.47
C CYS A 266 -22.29 -17.02 29.34
N MET A 267 -22.53 -16.24 28.28
CA MET A 267 -23.75 -15.46 28.13
C MET A 267 -24.91 -16.22 27.46
N THR A 268 -26.09 -16.07 28.04
CA THR A 268 -27.39 -16.37 27.40
C THR A 268 -27.74 -15.29 26.35
N GLU A 269 -28.68 -15.60 25.45
CA GLU A 269 -29.06 -14.69 24.35
C GLU A 269 -29.60 -13.34 24.84
N LYS A 270 -30.22 -13.33 26.03
CA LYS A 270 -30.71 -12.10 26.69
C LYS A 270 -29.54 -11.22 27.15
N GLU A 271 -28.54 -11.78 27.82
CA GLU A 271 -27.37 -11.04 28.30
C GLU A 271 -26.57 -10.43 27.14
N PHE A 272 -26.44 -11.16 26.03
CA PHE A 272 -25.80 -10.63 24.82
C PHE A 272 -26.56 -9.44 24.22
N SER A 273 -27.91 -9.52 24.16
CA SER A 273 -28.74 -8.40 23.69
C SER A 273 -28.70 -7.19 24.62
N GLU A 274 -28.60 -7.41 25.93
CA GLU A 274 -28.50 -6.35 26.93
C GLU A 274 -27.18 -5.59 26.82
N ILE A 275 -26.08 -6.30 26.52
CA ILE A 275 -24.76 -5.72 26.25
C ILE A 275 -24.74 -4.90 24.96
N LEU A 276 -25.36 -5.40 23.90
CA LEU A 276 -25.48 -4.65 22.65
C LEU A 276 -26.27 -3.36 22.85
N ASN A 277 -27.33 -3.40 23.67
CA ASN A 277 -28.13 -2.22 24.01
C ASN A 277 -27.37 -1.23 24.90
N THR A 278 -26.64 -1.68 25.92
CA THR A 278 -25.79 -0.79 26.74
C THR A 278 -24.70 -0.15 25.90
N TYR A 279 -24.01 -0.94 25.08
CA TYR A 279 -23.00 -0.41 24.17
C TYR A 279 -23.59 0.58 23.16
N ARG A 280 -24.78 0.29 22.60
CA ARG A 280 -25.49 1.21 21.69
C ARG A 280 -25.77 2.55 22.40
N ASN A 281 -26.36 2.50 23.59
CA ASN A 281 -26.68 3.70 24.38
C ASN A 281 -25.43 4.52 24.74
N ASP A 282 -24.35 3.86 25.15
CA ASP A 282 -23.07 4.54 25.43
C ASP A 282 -22.45 5.15 24.16
N SER A 283 -22.59 4.47 23.02
CA SER A 283 -22.10 4.97 21.74
C SER A 283 -22.91 6.16 21.17
N GLU A 284 -24.20 6.24 21.51
CA GLU A 284 -25.08 7.36 21.17
C GLU A 284 -24.82 8.59 22.07
N ASN A 285 -24.58 8.37 23.36
CA ASN A 285 -24.20 9.47 24.27
C ASN A 285 -22.84 10.10 23.88
N ASP A 286 -21.85 9.30 23.49
CA ASP A 286 -20.56 9.82 22.98
C ASP A 286 -20.70 10.57 21.64
N SER A 287 -21.66 10.19 20.79
CA SER A 287 -21.99 10.92 19.57
C SER A 287 -22.45 12.35 19.88
N TRP A 288 -23.27 12.51 20.91
CA TRP A 288 -23.79 13.82 21.35
C TRP A 288 -22.66 14.76 21.79
N TYR A 289 -21.71 14.27 22.59
CA TYR A 289 -20.56 15.07 23.04
C TYR A 289 -19.63 15.50 21.90
N MET A 290 -19.42 14.69 20.86
CA MET A 290 -18.56 15.08 19.74
C MET A 290 -19.19 16.09 18.77
N THR A 291 -20.53 16.11 18.64
CA THR A 291 -21.23 17.15 17.86
C THR A 291 -21.29 18.50 18.57
N ASN A 292 -21.20 18.55 19.90
CA ASN A 292 -21.31 19.79 20.68
C ASN A 292 -19.98 20.38 21.18
N THR A 293 -18.84 19.74 20.91
CA THR A 293 -17.50 20.30 21.21
C THR A 293 -16.69 20.66 19.97
N ALA A 294 -17.36 20.85 18.83
CA ALA A 294 -16.77 21.35 17.58
C ALA A 294 -17.10 22.85 17.36
N TYR A 295 -16.89 23.66 18.40
CA TYR A 295 -16.82 25.12 18.32
C TYR A 295 -15.55 25.59 19.01
#